data_AF-A0A920EQ86-F1
#
_entry.id   AF-A0A920EQ86-F1
#
_cell.length_a   1.000
_cell.length_b   1.000
_cell.length_c   1.000
_cell.angle_alpha   90.00
_cell.angle_beta   90.00
_cell.angle_gamma   90.00
#
_symmetry.space_group_name_H-M   'P 1'
#
loop_
_entity.id
_entity.type
_entity.pdbx_description
1 polymer ?
#
loop_
_entity_poly.entity_id
_entity_poly.type
_entity_poly.pdbx_seq_one_letter_code
_entity_poly.pdbx_strand_id
1 'polypeptide(L)' 'MSYLKLLLIILPLVVSPAAHAQFFEEDHLITDVRNNIVWLRCSVGQTWDSE' A
#
# COMPACT_ATOMS: atom_id res chain seq x y z
N MET A 1 22.44 -29.66 14.48
CA MET A 1 22.99 -28.52 13.68
C MET A 1 22.24 -28.28 12.36
N SER A 2 21.75 -29.31 11.65
CA SER A 2 20.99 -29.12 10.39
C SER A 2 19.63 -28.43 10.59
N TYR A 3 18.86 -28.85 11.60
CA TYR A 3 17.52 -28.30 11.88
C TYR A 3 17.53 -26.84 12.34
N LEU A 4 18.58 -26.39 13.05
CA LEU A 4 18.70 -25.00 13.50
C LEU A 4 18.89 -24.05 12.31
N LYS A 5 19.69 -24.46 11.32
CA LYS A 5 19.85 -23.72 10.06
C LYS A 5 18.56 -23.66 9.27
N LEU A 6 17.84 -24.78 9.22
CA LEU A 6 16.53 -24.85 8.57
C LEU A 6 15.56 -23.88 9.25
N LEU A 7 15.45 -23.92 10.58
CA LEU A 7 14.59 -23.02 11.35
C LEU A 7 14.91 -21.54 11.11
N LEU A 8 16.19 -21.19 11.03
CA LEU A 8 16.65 -19.82 10.79
C LEU A 8 16.27 -19.28 9.40
N ILE A 9 16.07 -20.18 8.42
CA ILE A 9 15.63 -19.83 7.05
C ILE A 9 14.10 -19.71 6.97
N ILE A 10 13.35 -20.56 7.68
CA ILE A 10 11.89 -20.59 7.58
C ILE A 10 11.25 -19.49 8.45
N LEU A 11 11.83 -19.19 9.61
CA LEU A 11 11.32 -18.18 10.56
C LEU A 11 11.03 -16.80 9.93
N PRO A 12 11.90 -16.20 9.11
CA PRO A 12 11.62 -14.89 8.50
C PRO A 12 10.48 -14.93 7.46
N LEU A 13 10.20 -16.09 6.86
CA LEU A 13 9.08 -16.24 5.91
C LEU A 13 7.71 -16.18 6.61
N VAL A 14 7.64 -16.59 7.87
CA VAL A 14 6.38 -16.63 8.65
C VAL A 14 6.07 -15.29 9.32
N VAL A 15 7.09 -14.46 9.52
CA VAL A 15 6.99 -13.18 10.27
C VAL A 15 6.87 -11.97 9.33
N SER A 16 6.92 -12.15 8.01
CA SER A 16 6.79 -11.04 7.07
C SER A 16 5.43 -10.34 7.23
N PRO A 17 5.40 -9.02 7.48
CA PRO A 17 4.16 -8.27 7.57
C PRO A 17 3.45 -8.27 6.21
N ALA A 18 2.11 -8.32 6.23
CA ALA A 18 1.33 -8.17 5.02
C ALA A 18 1.51 -6.75 4.46
N ALA A 19 1.91 -6.65 3.19
CA ALA A 19 1.89 -5.38 2.48
C ALA A 19 0.44 -5.05 2.11
N HIS A 20 -0.07 -3.92 2.62
CA HIS A 20 -1.38 -3.38 2.25
C HIS A 20 -1.18 -2.13 1.41
N ALA A 21 -1.54 -2.19 0.13
CA ALA A 21 -1.64 -1.01 -0.70
C ALA A 21 -2.97 -0.30 -0.39
N GLN A 22 -2.89 0.92 0.16
CA GLN A 22 -4.09 1.74 0.41
C GLN A 22 -4.49 2.56 -0.83
N PHE A 23 -3.51 3.00 -1.61
CA PHE A 23 -3.69 3.92 -2.73
C PHE A 23 -3.34 3.24 -4.04
N PHE A 24 -4.25 3.28 -5.01
CA PHE A 24 -4.05 2.78 -6.37
C PHE A 24 -4.11 3.94 -7.36
N GLU A 25 -3.12 4.01 -8.24
CA GLU A 25 -3.00 5.01 -9.30
C GLU A 25 -3.68 4.53 -10.57
N GLU A 26 -4.56 5.36 -11.12
CA GLU A 26 -5.14 5.16 -12.45
C GLU A 26 -5.24 6.52 -13.15
N ASP A 27 -4.38 6.75 -14.14
CA ASP A 27 -4.25 8.00 -14.89
C ASP A 27 -4.15 9.26 -14.01
N HIS A 28 -5.29 9.94 -13.85
CA HIS A 28 -5.48 11.21 -13.17
C HIS A 28 -6.19 11.06 -11.81
N LEU A 29 -6.42 9.82 -11.39
CA LEU A 29 -7.15 9.44 -10.20
C LEU A 29 -6.27 8.65 -9.23
N ILE A 30 -6.63 8.71 -7.96
CA ILE A 30 -6.11 7.88 -6.88
C ILE A 30 -7.30 7.23 -6.17
N THR A 31 -7.39 5.91 -6.19
CA THR A 31 -8.37 5.17 -5.40
C THR A 31 -7.81 4.91 -4.00
N ASP A 32 -8.47 5.44 -2.97
CA ASP A 32 -8.24 5.11 -1.57
C ASP A 32 -9.20 4.00 -1.14
N VAL A 33 -8.69 2.76 -1.14
CA VAL A 33 -9.50 1.56 -0.83
C VAL A 33 -9.95 1.53 0.62
N ARG A 34 -9.16 2.11 1.54
CA ARG A 34 -9.47 2.10 2.97
C ARG A 34 -10.66 3.00 3.29
N ASN A 35 -10.73 4.17 2.65
CA ASN A 35 -11.80 5.13 2.87
C ASN A 35 -12.92 5.03 1.83
N ASN A 36 -12.75 4.20 0.79
CA ASN A 36 -13.68 4.07 -0.34
C ASN A 36 -13.93 5.42 -1.04
N ILE A 37 -12.85 6.18 -1.30
CA ILE A 37 -12.87 7.50 -1.92
C ILE A 37 -11.97 7.48 -3.16
N VAL A 38 -12.33 8.26 -4.19
CA VAL A 38 -11.49 8.51 -5.36
C VAL A 38 -11.05 9.98 -5.35
N TRP A 39 -9.75 10.21 -5.36
CA TRP A 39 -9.14 11.54 -5.41
C TRP A 39 -8.69 11.88 -6.83
N LEU A 40 -8.72 13.16 -7.18
CA LEU A 40 -8.07 13.68 -8.38
C LEU A 40 -6.58 13.96 -8.08
N ARG A 41 -5.68 13.69 -9.02
CA ARG A 41 -4.27 14.06 -8.89
C ARG A 41 -4.09 15.57 -8.92
N CYS A 42 -3.12 16.07 -8.16
CA CYS A 42 -2.75 17.48 -8.17
C CYS A 42 -2.35 17.99 -9.57
N SER A 43 -1.81 17.12 -10.44
CA SER A 43 -1.44 17.43 -11.83
C SER A 43 -2.62 17.82 -12.72
N VAL A 44 -3.85 17.55 -12.29
CA VAL A 44 -5.08 17.83 -13.05
C VAL A 44 -5.65 19.21 -12.68
N GLY A 45 -5.03 19.92 -11.74
CA GLY A 45 -5.44 21.26 -11.34
C GLY A 45 -6.66 21.26 -10.43
N GLN A 46 -6.50 20.78 -9.19
CA GLN A 46 -7.58 20.88 -8.21
C GLN A 46 -7.80 22.35 -7.81
N THR A 47 -8.98 22.89 -8.11
CA THR A 47 -9.47 24.13 -7.51
C THR A 47 -10.22 23.75 -6.24
N TRP A 48 -9.60 24.01 -5.10
CA TRP A 48 -10.28 23.91 -3.81
C TRP A 48 -11.03 25.22 -3.60
N ASP A 49 -12.36 25.16 -3.56
CA ASP A 49 -13.13 26.28 -3.05
C ASP A 49 -12.88 26.31 -1.54
N SER A 50 -11.99 27.19 -1.10
CA SER A 50 -11.86 27.53 0.31
C SER A 50 -13.02 28.46 0.64
N GLU A 51 -14.04 27.94 1.32
CA GLU A 51 -14.99 28.80 2.04
C GLU A 51 -14.25 29.76 3.00
#